data_AF-A0A2K2G6H1-F1
#
_entry.id   AF-A0A2K2G6H1-F1
#
_cell.length_a   1.000
_cell.length_b   1.000
_cell.length_c   1.000
_cell.angle_alpha   90.00
_cell.angle_beta   90.00
_cell.angle_gamma   90.00
#
_symmetry.space_group_name_H-M   'P 1'
#
loop_
_entity.id
_entity.type
_entity.pdbx_description
1 polymer ?
#
loop_
_entity_poly.entity_id
_entity_poly.type
_entity_poly.pdbx_seq_one_letter_code
_entity_poly.pdbx_strand_id
1 'polypeptide(L)'
;MTDPDPKSYNQPDRRTLTDADSGHLAASLIALTREVWVLADRIAVTEEILARRGMDIRAEIDAFQPDAQFQTKLNQMGERLVAQVVNALSGIETA
;
A
#
# COMPACT_ATOMS: atom_id res chain seq x y z
N MET A 1 6.09 19.63 -51.20
CA MET A 1 5.43 18.54 -50.46
C MET A 1 6.44 18.06 -49.45
N THR A 2 6.28 18.43 -48.19
CA THR A 2 7.24 18.11 -47.12
C THR A 2 6.96 16.68 -46.68
N ASP A 3 7.96 15.81 -46.74
CA ASP A 3 7.86 14.41 -46.35
C ASP A 3 7.54 14.32 -44.84
N PRO A 4 6.45 13.67 -44.41
CA PRO A 4 6.11 13.61 -43.00
C PRO A 4 7.17 12.81 -42.23
N ASP A 5 7.67 13.38 -41.13
CA ASP A 5 8.62 12.73 -40.24
C ASP A 5 8.07 11.34 -39.83
N PRO A 6 8.74 10.23 -40.20
CA PRO A 6 8.27 8.89 -39.92
C PRO A 6 8.21 8.59 -38.42
N LYS A 7 8.77 9.43 -37.54
CA LYS A 7 8.70 9.29 -36.08
C LYS A 7 7.61 10.12 -35.41
N SER A 8 6.77 10.82 -36.17
CA SER A 8 5.67 11.66 -35.67
C SER A 8 4.61 10.92 -34.83
N TYR A 9 4.55 9.58 -34.94
CA TYR A 9 3.71 8.72 -34.09
C TYR A 9 4.25 8.52 -32.67
N ASN A 10 5.55 8.76 -32.44
CA ASN A 10 6.16 8.66 -31.14
C ASN A 10 6.07 10.01 -30.43
N GLN A 11 4.89 10.30 -29.89
CA GLN A 11 4.66 11.42 -28.98
C GLN A 11 4.72 10.85 -27.56
N PRO A 12 5.88 10.81 -26.90
CA PRO A 12 5.95 10.41 -25.50
C PRO A 12 5.39 11.55 -24.64
N ASP A 13 4.08 11.74 -24.71
CA ASP A 13 3.29 12.55 -23.78
C ASP A 13 3.17 11.85 -22.41
N ARG A 14 4.13 10.96 -22.13
CA ARG A 14 4.21 10.22 -20.89
C ARG A 14 4.82 11.17 -19.88
N ARG A 15 4.03 11.55 -18.87
CA ARG A 15 4.58 12.11 -17.63
C ARG A 15 5.61 11.13 -17.07
N THR A 16 6.89 11.41 -17.34
CA THR A 16 8.01 10.76 -16.66
C THR A 16 8.12 11.43 -15.29
N LEU A 17 8.27 10.63 -14.23
CA LEU A 17 8.61 11.15 -12.90
C LEU A 17 9.86 12.01 -13.04
N THR A 18 9.79 13.26 -12.60
CA THR A 18 10.93 14.16 -12.52
C THR A 18 11.83 13.79 -11.33
N ASP A 19 13.05 14.31 -11.26
CA ASP A 19 13.92 14.11 -10.10
C ASP A 19 13.30 14.65 -8.80
N ALA A 20 12.39 15.63 -8.89
CA ALA A 20 11.62 16.10 -7.74
C ALA A 20 10.53 15.10 -7.30
N ASP A 21 9.94 14.37 -8.24
CA ASP A 21 8.93 13.34 -7.97
C ASP A 21 9.57 12.06 -7.38
N SER A 22 10.78 11.72 -7.80
CA SER A 22 11.50 10.55 -7.30
C SER A 22 11.92 10.70 -5.83
N GLY A 23 12.30 11.92 -5.40
CA GLY A 23 12.58 12.24 -4.00
C GLY A 23 11.34 12.12 -3.10
N HIS A 24 10.19 12.63 -3.55
CA HIS A 24 8.92 12.50 -2.82
C HIS A 24 8.48 11.04 -2.73
N LEU A 25 8.57 10.29 -3.83
CA LEU A 25 8.26 8.87 -3.84
C LEU A 25 9.14 8.08 -2.86
N ALA A 26 10.45 8.35 -2.81
CA ALA A 26 11.35 7.69 -1.88
C ALA A 26 10.97 7.99 -0.41
N ALA A 27 10.68 9.26 -0.09
CA ALA A 27 10.24 9.63 1.26
C ALA A 27 8.92 8.95 1.64
N SER A 28 7.95 8.92 0.73
CA SER A 28 6.66 8.25 0.91
C SER A 28 6.80 6.73 1.10
N LEU A 29 7.68 6.08 0.35
CA LEU A 29 7.96 4.64 0.50
C LEU A 29 8.62 4.32 1.85
N ILE A 30 9.54 5.16 2.30
CA ILE A 30 10.16 5.03 3.63
C ILE A 30 9.10 5.19 4.72
N ALA A 31 8.22 6.20 4.60
CA ALA A 31 7.12 6.41 5.53
C ALA A 31 6.17 5.19 5.57
N LEU A 32 5.74 4.70 4.40
CA LEU A 32 4.89 3.50 4.31
C LEU A 32 5.56 2.28 4.95
N THR A 33 6.86 2.08 4.69
CA THR A 33 7.62 0.96 5.27
C THR A 33 7.67 1.04 6.79
N ARG A 34 7.81 2.24 7.36
CA ARG A 34 7.75 2.44 8.82
C ARG A 34 6.39 2.09 9.39
N GLU A 35 5.31 2.51 8.74
CA GLU A 35 3.96 2.19 9.19
C GLU A 35 3.67 0.67 9.10
N VAL A 36 4.11 0.02 8.03
CA VAL A 36 4.01 -1.45 7.90
C VAL A 36 4.79 -2.14 9.02
N TRP A 37 5.97 -1.64 9.37
CA TRP A 37 6.75 -2.16 10.48
C TRP A 37 6.03 -1.98 11.83
N VAL A 38 5.42 -0.82 12.08
CA VAL A 38 4.62 -0.58 13.30
C VAL A 38 3.44 -1.55 13.40
N LEU A 39 2.78 -1.86 12.28
CA LEU A 39 1.70 -2.86 12.26
C LEU A 39 2.22 -4.27 12.56
N ALA A 40 3.32 -4.68 11.95
CA ALA A 40 3.95 -5.97 12.20
C ALA A 40 4.38 -6.11 13.67
N ASP A 41 4.99 -5.06 14.24
CA ASP A 41 5.39 -5.01 15.65
C ASP A 41 4.17 -5.17 16.57
N ARG A 42 3.08 -4.43 16.31
CA ARG A 42 1.85 -4.54 17.12
C ARG A 42 1.21 -5.92 17.03
N ILE A 43 1.27 -6.60 15.88
CA ILE A 43 0.78 -7.98 15.74
C ILE A 43 1.65 -8.92 16.58
N ALA A 44 2.97 -8.84 16.46
CA ALA A 44 3.89 -9.67 17.23
C ALA A 44 3.74 -9.47 18.75
N VAL A 45 3.58 -8.22 19.19
CA VAL A 45 3.29 -7.88 20.59
C VAL A 45 1.93 -8.45 21.03
N THR A 46 0.91 -8.40 20.18
CA THR A 46 -0.42 -8.95 20.47
C THR A 46 -0.36 -10.47 20.65
N GLU A 47 0.29 -11.16 19.72
CA GLU A 47 0.53 -12.62 19.81
C GLU A 47 1.26 -12.99 21.09
N GLU A 48 2.32 -12.26 21.44
CA GLU A 48 3.09 -12.51 22.66
C GLU A 48 2.27 -12.26 23.93
N ILE A 49 1.48 -11.18 23.98
CA ILE A 49 0.58 -10.90 25.12
C ILE A 49 -0.47 -12.01 25.28
N LEU A 50 -1.04 -12.50 24.18
CA LEU A 50 -2.02 -13.59 24.21
C LEU A 50 -1.38 -14.91 24.64
N ALA A 51 -0.19 -15.24 24.12
CA ALA A 51 0.55 -16.43 24.51
C ALA A 51 0.87 -16.42 26.01
N ARG A 52 1.29 -15.28 26.59
CA ARG A 52 1.49 -15.12 28.03
C ARG A 52 0.23 -15.32 28.87
N ARG A 53 -0.94 -15.16 28.27
CA ARG A 53 -2.25 -15.41 28.89
C ARG A 53 -2.77 -16.84 28.63
N GLY A 54 -1.95 -17.70 28.03
CA GLY A 54 -2.30 -19.08 27.71
C GLY A 54 -3.08 -19.25 26.40
N MET A 55 -3.12 -18.23 25.54
CA MET A 55 -3.75 -18.26 24.22
C MET A 55 -2.68 -18.10 23.14
N ASP A 56 -1.93 -19.16 22.82
CA ASP A 56 -0.94 -19.12 21.74
C ASP A 56 -1.61 -19.33 20.38
N ILE A 57 -1.98 -18.22 19.74
CA ILE A 57 -2.75 -18.22 18.49
C ILE A 57 -1.89 -18.23 17.23
N ARG A 58 -0.56 -18.31 17.32
CA ARG A 58 0.34 -18.13 16.16
C ARG A 58 0.05 -19.13 15.04
N ALA A 59 -0.04 -20.41 15.39
CA ALA A 59 -0.37 -21.46 14.44
C ALA A 59 -1.81 -21.35 13.90
N GLU A 60 -2.73 -20.84 14.71
CA GLU A 60 -4.12 -20.60 14.29
C GLU A 60 -4.21 -19.46 13.28
N ILE A 61 -3.44 -18.38 13.44
CA ILE A 61 -3.36 -17.27 12.48
C ILE A 61 -2.93 -17.79 11.10
N ASP A 62 -1.86 -18.59 11.05
CA ASP A 62 -1.32 -19.12 9.78
C ASP A 62 -2.30 -20.09 9.10
N ALA A 63 -3.08 -20.83 9.89
CA ALA A 63 -4.06 -21.79 9.39
C ALA A 63 -5.44 -21.17 9.12
N PHE A 64 -5.69 -19.93 9.57
CA PHE A 64 -7.02 -19.33 9.56
C PHE A 64 -7.52 -19.12 8.13
N GLN A 65 -8.69 -19.68 7.83
CA GLN A 65 -9.38 -19.48 6.57
C GLN A 65 -10.62 -18.62 6.83
N PRO A 66 -10.69 -17.38 6.32
CA PRO A 66 -11.86 -16.53 6.51
C PRO A 66 -13.06 -17.11 5.77
N ASP A 67 -14.24 -17.02 6.39
CA ASP A 67 -15.49 -17.28 5.68
C ASP A 67 -15.80 -16.14 4.68
N ALA A 68 -16.82 -16.35 3.85
CA ALA A 68 -17.19 -15.37 2.81
C ALA A 68 -17.58 -14.00 3.39
N GLN A 69 -18.21 -13.97 4.57
CA GLN A 69 -18.64 -12.74 5.22
C GLN A 69 -17.41 -11.96 5.73
N PHE A 70 -16.49 -12.64 6.39
CA PHE A 70 -15.28 -12.04 6.93
C PHE A 70 -14.31 -11.63 5.81
N GLN A 71 -14.18 -12.42 4.74
CA GLN A 71 -13.41 -12.03 3.56
C GLN A 71 -13.95 -10.74 2.92
N THR A 72 -15.27 -10.60 2.82
CA THR A 72 -15.89 -9.36 2.31
C THR A 72 -15.52 -8.16 3.18
N LYS A 73 -15.54 -8.33 4.51
CA LYS A 73 -15.12 -7.29 5.45
C LYS A 73 -13.64 -6.93 5.28
N LEU A 74 -12.76 -7.92 5.13
CA LEU A 74 -11.32 -7.71 4.88
C LEU A 74 -11.09 -6.93 3.59
N ASN A 75 -11.79 -7.27 2.50
CA ASN A 75 -11.69 -6.56 1.22
C ASN A 75 -12.08 -5.09 1.38
N GLN A 76 -13.22 -4.80 2.03
CA GLN A 76 -13.66 -3.43 2.29
C GLN A 76 -12.68 -2.63 3.15
N MET A 77 -12.02 -3.29 4.11
CA MET A 77 -10.98 -2.66 4.92
C MET A 77 -9.74 -2.35 4.07
N GLY A 78 -9.32 -3.29 3.22
CA GLY A 78 -8.20 -3.13 2.29
C GLY A 78 -8.44 -2.01 1.28
N GLU A 79 -9.61 -1.98 0.64
CA GLU A 79 -10.00 -0.93 -0.31
C GLU A 79 -9.95 0.47 0.31
N ARG A 80 -10.48 0.61 1.54
CA ARG A 80 -10.42 1.88 2.29
C ARG A 80 -9.00 2.32 2.57
N LEU A 81 -8.14 1.40 2.99
CA LEU A 81 -6.73 1.70 3.26
C LEU A 81 -6.00 2.12 1.98
N VAL A 82 -6.18 1.38 0.88
CA VAL A 82 -5.56 1.69 -0.41
C VAL A 82 -6.01 3.06 -0.90
N ALA A 83 -7.32 3.37 -0.83
CA ALA A 83 -7.83 4.68 -1.22
C ALA A 83 -7.20 5.81 -0.39
N GLN A 84 -7.07 5.64 0.93
CA GLN A 84 -6.42 6.62 1.80
C GLN A 84 -4.95 6.85 1.40
N VAL A 85 -4.21 5.78 1.15
CA VAL A 85 -2.80 5.87 0.73
C VAL A 85 -2.67 6.55 -0.63
N VAL A 86 -3.48 6.17 -1.62
CA VAL A 86 -3.44 6.76 -2.97
C VAL A 86 -3.79 8.25 -2.94
N ASN A 87 -4.78 8.66 -2.14
CA ASN A 87 -5.13 10.07 -1.98
C ASN A 87 -3.98 10.88 -1.35
N ALA A 88 -3.36 10.35 -0.29
CA ALA A 88 -2.22 10.99 0.36
C ALA A 88 -1.02 11.14 -0.58
N LEU A 89 -0.73 10.12 -1.41
CA LEU A 89 0.36 10.16 -2.40
C LEU A 89 0.08 11.06 -3.60
N SER A 90 -1.20 11.24 -3.96
CA SER A 90 -1.59 12.10 -5.09
C SER A 90 -1.57 13.59 -4.74
N GLY A 91 -1.19 13.95 -3.50
CA GLY A 91 -1.19 15.34 -3.03
C GLY A 91 -2.59 15.95 -2.92
N ILE A 92 -3.64 15.12 -2.93
CA ILE A 92 -5.00 15.57 -2.67
C ILE A 92 -5.13 15.62 -1.14
N GLU A 93 -4.67 16.71 -0.54
CA GLU A 93 -5.10 17.05 0.82
C GLU A 93 -6.62 17.22 0.79
N THR A 94 -7.34 16.25 1.35
CA THR A 94 -8.75 16.44 1.66
C THR A 94 -8.84 17.49 2.75
N ALA A 95 -9.24 18.70 2.35
CA ALA A 95 -9.67 19.77 3.23
C ALA A 95 -10.86 19.34 4.11
#